data_AF-A0A4Q2R6S8-F1
#
_entry.id   AF-A0A4Q2R6S8-F1
#
_cell.length_a   1.000
_cell.length_b   1.000
_cell.length_c   1.000
_cell.angle_alpha   90.00
_cell.angle_beta   90.00
_cell.angle_gamma   90.00
#
_symmetry.space_group_name_H-M   'P 1'
#
loop_
_entity.id
_entity.type
_entity.pdbx_description
1 polymer ?
#
loop_
_entity_poly.entity_id
_entity_poly.type
_entity_poly.pdbx_seq_one_letter_code
_entity_poly.pdbx_strand_id
1 'polypeptide(L)'
;MLIDLLSPERLGALLTLTGSAEAAIELHQETLQVGAALMVVTATVEIALRNAVCETLAQHFAVPNWLQQPPVTFRWRPPEAGKITKAVDDAKRDTYAKLDQAGKGALDALAYPKGRPPNTPHLKRAKDRRRNLQVSHGKVVAELTLYFWKRLYGPEYEQTLWRTALKRTFPDKALKRAEVAVQLEHIYQSRNRLAHHEPVLHKRFADTVAAVEFVA
;
A
#
# COMPACT_ATOMS: atom_id res chain seq x y z
N MET A 1 31.98 16.05 0.88
CA MET A 1 31.05 15.73 -0.22
C MET A 1 29.84 14.91 0.23
N LEU A 2 29.97 13.73 0.84
CA LEU A 2 28.82 12.98 1.40
C LEU A 2 28.27 13.58 2.70
N ILE A 3 29.15 14.11 3.55
CA ILE A 3 28.78 14.83 4.78
C ILE A 3 27.89 16.03 4.46
N ASP A 4 28.20 16.77 3.40
CA ASP A 4 27.47 17.98 3.00
C ASP A 4 26.06 17.67 2.43
N LEU A 5 25.83 16.41 2.02
CA LEU A 5 24.56 15.93 1.47
C LEU A 5 23.67 15.24 2.52
N LEU A 6 24.21 14.94 3.70
CA LEU A 6 23.50 14.33 4.80
C LEU A 6 23.23 15.39 5.86
N SER A 7 21.98 15.50 6.29
CA SER A 7 21.62 16.52 7.27
C SER A 7 22.36 16.26 8.60
N PRO A 8 22.74 17.31 9.35
CA PRO A 8 23.39 17.17 10.65
C PRO A 8 22.60 16.30 11.63
N GLU A 9 21.27 16.30 11.54
CA GLU A 9 20.36 15.50 12.37
C GLU A 9 20.47 14.00 12.06
N ARG A 10 20.71 13.64 10.79
CA ARG A 10 20.90 12.25 10.37
C ARG A 10 22.25 11.68 10.77
N LEU A 11 23.30 12.50 10.65
CA LEU A 11 24.64 12.09 11.04
C LEU A 11 24.88 12.21 12.55
N GLY A 12 24.19 13.12 13.25
CA GLY A 12 24.45 13.44 14.65
C GLY A 12 24.41 12.22 15.57
N ALA A 13 23.36 11.39 15.46
CA ALA A 13 23.25 10.17 16.27
C ALA A 13 24.35 9.14 15.94
N LEU A 14 24.72 9.01 14.68
CA LEU A 14 25.77 8.08 14.22
C LEU A 14 27.16 8.57 14.62
N LEU A 15 27.39 9.89 14.58
CA LEU A 15 28.60 10.54 15.06
C LEU A 15 28.79 10.31 16.56
N THR A 16 27.72 10.48 17.36
CA THR A 16 27.77 10.20 18.80
C THR A 16 28.10 8.74 19.08
N LEU A 17 27.60 7.81 18.27
CA LEU A 17 27.85 6.36 18.42
C LEU A 17 29.27 5.95 18.01
N THR A 18 29.80 6.53 16.94
CA THR A 18 31.05 6.07 16.32
C THR A 18 32.27 6.89 16.71
N GLY A 19 32.08 8.13 17.18
CA GLY A 19 33.17 9.06 17.52
C GLY A 19 33.99 9.55 16.32
N SER A 20 33.66 9.14 15.09
CA SER A 20 34.37 9.50 13.86
C SER A 20 33.38 9.78 12.74
N ALA A 21 33.62 10.86 11.99
CA ALA A 21 32.80 11.20 10.83
C ALA A 21 32.87 10.15 9.73
N GLU A 22 34.03 9.52 9.52
CA GLU A 22 34.21 8.46 8.53
C GLU A 22 33.38 7.23 8.91
N ALA A 23 33.51 6.75 10.15
CA ALA A 23 32.76 5.61 10.65
C ALA A 23 31.25 5.87 10.70
N ALA A 24 30.82 7.11 10.98
CA ALA A 24 29.40 7.49 10.94
C ALA A 24 28.82 7.41 9.52
N ILE A 25 29.59 7.80 8.50
CA ILE A 25 29.19 7.70 7.09
C ILE A 25 29.12 6.24 6.67
N GLU A 26 30.12 5.44 7.02
CA GLU A 26 30.15 4.01 6.73
C GLU A 26 28.94 3.30 7.35
N LEU A 27 28.67 3.52 8.65
CA LEU A 27 27.51 2.97 9.33
C LEU A 27 26.18 3.44 8.71
N HIS A 28 26.11 4.69 8.24
CA HIS A 28 24.96 5.20 7.51
C HIS A 28 24.72 4.42 6.21
N GLN A 29 25.77 4.20 5.42
CA GLN A 29 25.71 3.46 4.16
C GLN A 29 25.30 2.01 4.37
N GLU A 30 25.89 1.33 5.36
CA GLU A 30 25.51 -0.04 5.73
C GLU A 30 24.04 -0.12 6.15
N THR A 31 23.56 0.88 6.91
CA THR A 31 22.15 0.93 7.30
C THR A 31 21.22 1.12 6.10
N LEU A 32 21.64 1.88 5.09
CA LEU A 32 20.88 2.00 3.83
C LEU A 32 20.86 0.69 3.04
N GLN A 33 21.98 -0.04 2.98
CA GLN A 33 22.05 -1.35 2.31
C GLN A 33 21.11 -2.37 2.98
N VAL A 34 21.17 -2.48 4.31
CA VAL A 34 20.23 -3.33 5.08
C VAL A 34 18.80 -2.89 4.86
N GLY A 35 18.54 -1.57 4.85
CA GLY A 35 17.22 -1.02 4.59
C GLY A 35 16.68 -1.37 3.20
N ALA A 36 17.54 -1.37 2.17
CA ALA A 36 17.18 -1.78 0.82
C ALA A 36 16.81 -3.27 0.77
N ALA A 37 17.58 -4.14 1.43
CA ALA A 37 17.26 -5.56 1.52
C ALA A 37 15.92 -5.82 2.23
N LEU A 38 15.67 -5.14 3.36
CA LEU A 38 14.38 -5.20 4.05
C LEU A 38 13.22 -4.69 3.20
N MET A 39 13.45 -3.68 2.36
CA MET A 39 12.40 -3.18 1.45
C MET A 39 11.95 -4.28 0.47
N VAL A 40 12.89 -5.07 -0.07
CA VAL A 40 12.58 -6.19 -0.98
C VAL A 40 11.74 -7.26 -0.25
N VAL A 41 12.12 -7.62 0.97
CA VAL A 41 11.40 -8.60 1.78
C VAL A 41 9.98 -8.09 2.12
N THR A 42 9.86 -6.87 2.62
CA THR A 42 8.55 -6.29 2.97
C THR A 42 7.63 -6.11 1.76
N ALA A 43 8.18 -5.79 0.58
CA ALA A 43 7.42 -5.74 -0.67
C ALA A 43 6.88 -7.13 -1.07
N THR A 44 7.69 -8.17 -0.90
CA THR A 44 7.28 -9.56 -1.18
C THR A 44 6.13 -9.98 -0.26
N VAL A 45 6.25 -9.70 1.05
CA VAL A 45 5.18 -9.95 2.02
C VAL A 45 3.92 -9.14 1.70
N GLU A 46 4.04 -7.87 1.31
CA GLU A 46 2.89 -7.03 0.93
C GLU A 46 2.11 -7.63 -0.25
N ILE A 47 2.83 -8.13 -1.27
CA ILE A 47 2.22 -8.81 -2.42
C ILE A 47 1.54 -10.11 -1.99
N ALA A 48 2.22 -10.94 -1.22
CA ALA A 48 1.67 -12.21 -0.74
C ALA A 48 0.41 -12.01 0.11
N LEU A 49 0.46 -11.09 1.08
CA LEU A 49 -0.68 -10.75 1.93
C LEU A 49 -1.88 -10.26 1.10
N ARG A 50 -1.63 -9.33 0.18
CA ARG A 50 -2.68 -8.80 -0.71
C ARG A 50 -3.32 -9.92 -1.52
N ASN A 51 -2.52 -10.77 -2.14
CA ASN A 51 -3.01 -11.86 -2.97
C ASN A 51 -3.85 -12.85 -2.14
N ALA A 52 -3.36 -13.28 -0.98
CA ALA A 52 -4.06 -14.19 -0.09
C ALA A 52 -5.41 -13.62 0.40
N VAL A 53 -5.43 -12.34 0.77
CA VAL A 53 -6.67 -11.64 1.16
C VAL A 53 -7.62 -11.54 -0.02
N CYS A 54 -7.14 -11.13 -1.19
CA CYS A 54 -7.97 -10.98 -2.38
C CYS A 54 -8.61 -12.30 -2.81
N GLU A 55 -7.85 -13.39 -2.82
CA GLU A 55 -8.34 -14.72 -3.13
C GLU A 55 -9.40 -15.18 -2.11
N THR A 56 -9.09 -15.05 -0.82
CA THR A 56 -9.99 -15.47 0.26
C THR A 56 -11.31 -14.68 0.24
N LEU A 57 -11.24 -13.36 0.05
CA LEU A 57 -12.44 -12.52 0.01
C LEU A 57 -13.22 -12.69 -1.30
N ALA A 58 -12.55 -12.92 -2.44
CA ALA A 58 -13.23 -13.23 -3.68
C ALA A 58 -14.04 -14.53 -3.57
N GLN A 59 -13.44 -15.57 -2.98
CA GLN A 59 -14.13 -16.85 -2.72
C GLN A 59 -15.25 -16.69 -1.69
N HIS A 60 -15.01 -15.92 -0.61
CA HIS A 60 -16.00 -15.74 0.45
C HIS A 60 -17.23 -14.94 0.00
N PHE A 61 -17.01 -13.82 -0.68
CA PHE A 61 -18.09 -12.96 -1.12
C PHE A 61 -18.77 -13.47 -2.38
N ALA A 62 -18.07 -14.24 -3.22
CA ALA A 62 -18.60 -14.86 -4.44
C ALA A 62 -19.31 -13.88 -5.39
N VAL A 63 -18.91 -12.60 -5.37
CA VAL A 63 -19.41 -11.56 -6.28
C VAL A 63 -18.25 -10.90 -7.03
N PRO A 64 -18.42 -10.60 -8.33
CA PRO A 64 -17.41 -9.86 -9.07
C PRO A 64 -17.27 -8.45 -8.49
N ASN A 65 -16.06 -7.88 -8.56
CA ASN A 65 -15.77 -6.53 -8.05
C ASN A 65 -16.17 -6.30 -6.59
N TRP A 66 -16.13 -7.35 -5.74
CA TRP A 66 -16.50 -7.30 -4.32
C TRP A 66 -15.86 -6.15 -3.51
N LEU A 67 -14.69 -5.66 -3.95
CA LEU A 67 -14.02 -4.54 -3.31
C LEU A 67 -14.81 -3.24 -3.50
N GLN A 68 -15.31 -2.97 -4.70
CA GLN A 68 -16.11 -1.77 -5.00
C GLN A 68 -17.61 -1.98 -4.77
N GLN A 69 -18.07 -3.22 -4.94
CA GLN A 69 -19.48 -3.63 -4.85
C GLN A 69 -19.57 -4.90 -3.97
N PRO A 70 -19.36 -4.77 -2.64
CA PRO A 70 -19.49 -5.91 -1.75
C PRO A 70 -20.93 -6.43 -1.70
N PRO A 71 -21.15 -7.69 -1.29
CA PRO A 71 -22.50 -8.23 -1.10
C PRO A 71 -23.25 -7.42 -0.04
N VAL A 72 -24.60 -7.43 -0.09
CA VAL A 72 -25.46 -6.64 0.80
C VAL A 72 -25.24 -6.90 2.30
N THR A 73 -24.69 -8.07 2.64
CA THR A 73 -24.36 -8.51 4.00
C THR A 73 -23.09 -7.88 4.55
N PHE A 74 -22.28 -7.23 3.71
CA PHE A 74 -21.02 -6.60 4.09
C PHE A 74 -20.95 -5.15 3.61
N ARG A 75 -20.43 -4.27 4.47
CA ARG A 75 -20.19 -2.87 4.12
C ARG A 75 -18.82 -2.45 4.61
N TRP A 76 -18.07 -1.80 3.74
CA TRP A 76 -16.83 -1.13 4.12
C TRP A 76 -17.12 -0.01 5.10
N ARG A 77 -16.24 0.14 6.09
CA ARG A 77 -16.28 1.34 6.94
C ARG A 77 -15.79 2.56 6.16
N PRO A 78 -16.14 3.79 6.58
CA PRO A 78 -15.82 5.00 5.82
C PRO A 78 -14.33 5.18 5.46
N PRO A 79 -13.35 4.90 6.35
CA PRO A 79 -11.94 5.01 5.99
C PRO A 79 -11.54 4.08 4.85
N GLU A 80 -11.94 2.81 4.90
CA GLU A 80 -11.61 1.83 3.86
C GLU A 80 -12.37 2.12 2.55
N ALA A 81 -13.64 2.52 2.62
CA ALA A 81 -14.42 2.95 1.45
C ALA A 81 -13.78 4.16 0.73
N GLY A 82 -13.27 5.12 1.50
CA GLY A 82 -12.53 6.27 0.95
C GLY A 82 -11.23 5.86 0.26
N LYS A 83 -10.48 4.90 0.83
CA LYS A 83 -9.26 4.36 0.22
C LYS A 83 -9.56 3.59 -1.07
N ILE A 84 -10.64 2.81 -1.12
CA ILE A 84 -11.09 2.11 -2.34
C ILE A 84 -11.47 3.13 -3.42
N THR A 85 -12.23 4.17 -3.07
CA THR A 85 -12.60 5.23 -4.02
C THR A 85 -11.36 5.94 -4.58
N LYS A 86 -10.39 6.24 -3.72
CA LYS A 86 -9.11 6.82 -4.13
C LYS A 86 -8.32 5.89 -5.05
N ALA A 87 -8.22 4.61 -4.71
CA ALA A 87 -7.55 3.59 -5.52
C ALA A 87 -8.17 3.47 -6.92
N VAL A 88 -9.49 3.59 -7.05
CA VAL A 88 -10.17 3.65 -8.35
C VAL A 88 -9.75 4.89 -9.15
N ASP A 89 -9.68 6.07 -8.54
CA ASP A 89 -9.24 7.29 -9.26
C ASP A 89 -7.76 7.23 -9.64
N ASP A 90 -6.91 6.69 -8.77
CA ASP A 90 -5.48 6.49 -9.02
C ASP A 90 -5.27 5.50 -10.18
N ALA A 91 -5.99 4.36 -10.18
CA ALA A 91 -5.98 3.39 -11.29
C ALA A 91 -6.43 4.00 -12.63
N LYS A 92 -7.46 4.86 -12.59
CA LYS A 92 -7.93 5.61 -13.77
C LYS A 92 -6.90 6.64 -14.22
N ARG A 93 -6.18 7.26 -13.29
CA ARG A 93 -5.10 8.22 -13.60
C ARG A 93 -3.92 7.54 -14.28
N ASP A 94 -3.47 6.40 -13.76
CA ASP A 94 -2.40 5.62 -14.38
C ASP A 94 -2.80 5.14 -15.78
N THR A 95 -4.02 4.62 -15.94
CA THR A 95 -4.55 4.22 -17.26
C THR A 95 -4.58 5.39 -18.24
N TYR A 96 -5.03 6.56 -17.80
CA TYR A 96 -5.08 7.76 -18.62
C TYR A 96 -3.69 8.29 -18.99
N ALA A 97 -2.72 8.21 -18.08
CA ALA A 97 -1.34 8.63 -18.32
C ALA A 97 -0.71 7.84 -19.46
N LYS A 98 -1.07 6.56 -19.60
CA LYS A 98 -0.60 5.63 -20.63
C LYS A 98 -1.26 5.82 -22.01
N LEU A 99 -2.30 6.65 -22.13
CA LEU A 99 -2.94 6.94 -23.42
C LEU A 99 -2.13 7.95 -24.23
N ASP A 100 -2.07 7.72 -25.54
CA ASP A 100 -1.60 8.69 -26.51
C ASP A 100 -2.63 9.83 -26.71
N GLN A 101 -2.31 10.80 -27.58
CA GLN A 101 -3.21 11.93 -27.81
C GLN A 101 -4.51 11.52 -28.50
N ALA A 102 -4.48 10.51 -29.38
CA ALA A 102 -5.67 10.01 -30.07
C ALA A 102 -6.65 9.35 -29.08
N GLY A 103 -6.16 8.46 -28.22
CA GLY A 103 -6.96 7.82 -27.17
C GLY A 103 -7.52 8.83 -26.16
N LYS A 104 -6.75 9.85 -25.80
CA LYS A 104 -7.25 10.96 -24.98
C LYS A 104 -8.34 11.78 -25.70
N GLY A 105 -8.21 11.96 -27.01
CA GLY A 105 -9.21 12.60 -27.87
C GLY A 105 -10.52 11.83 -27.93
N ALA A 106 -10.46 10.50 -28.08
CA ALA A 106 -11.64 9.62 -28.09
C ALA A 106 -12.49 9.75 -26.82
N LEU A 107 -11.86 10.00 -25.66
CA LEU A 107 -12.56 10.22 -24.40
C LEU A 107 -13.32 11.56 -24.33
N ASP A 108 -13.03 12.54 -25.18
CA ASP A 108 -13.81 13.79 -25.20
C ASP A 108 -15.25 13.56 -25.64
N ALA A 109 -15.48 12.67 -26.61
CA ALA A 109 -16.83 12.34 -27.08
C ALA A 109 -17.68 11.74 -25.96
N LEU A 110 -17.07 10.89 -25.11
CA LEU A 110 -17.71 10.30 -23.95
C LEU A 110 -17.89 11.30 -22.79
N ALA A 111 -16.90 12.15 -22.55
CA ALA A 111 -16.95 13.14 -21.47
C ALA A 111 -17.90 14.31 -21.76
N TYR A 112 -18.06 14.67 -23.04
CA TYR A 112 -18.82 15.83 -23.49
C TYR A 112 -19.71 15.47 -24.69
N PRO A 113 -20.75 14.64 -24.50
CA PRO A 113 -21.60 14.19 -25.61
C PRO A 113 -22.36 15.33 -26.32
N LYS A 114 -22.57 16.45 -25.63
CA LYS A 114 -23.22 17.67 -26.17
C LYS A 114 -22.21 18.75 -26.58
N GLY A 115 -20.94 18.39 -26.73
CA GLY A 115 -19.85 19.32 -26.97
C GLY A 115 -19.21 19.81 -25.66
N ARG A 116 -17.90 20.02 -25.72
CA ARG A 116 -17.11 20.51 -24.59
C ARG A 116 -17.35 22.00 -24.38
N PRO A 117 -17.62 22.47 -23.15
CA PRO A 117 -17.72 23.89 -22.87
C PRO A 117 -16.45 24.67 -23.29
N PRO A 118 -16.58 25.89 -23.84
CA PRO A 118 -15.43 26.74 -24.13
C PRO A 118 -14.64 27.01 -22.84
N ASN A 119 -13.33 27.19 -22.96
CA ASN A 119 -12.42 27.48 -21.85
C ASN A 119 -12.40 26.44 -20.71
N THR A 120 -12.73 25.17 -20.98
CA THR A 120 -12.61 24.09 -19.98
C THR A 120 -11.15 23.92 -19.54
N PRO A 121 -10.82 24.08 -18.24
CA PRO A 121 -9.44 23.93 -17.76
C PRO A 121 -8.89 22.53 -18.05
N HIS A 122 -7.58 22.43 -18.35
CA HIS A 122 -6.94 21.16 -18.68
C HIS A 122 -7.14 20.09 -17.59
N LEU A 123 -7.00 20.45 -16.31
CA LEU A 123 -7.21 19.53 -15.19
C LEU A 123 -8.65 19.03 -15.10
N LYS A 124 -9.63 19.90 -15.37
CA LYS A 124 -11.06 19.53 -15.40
C LYS A 124 -11.34 18.58 -16.57
N ARG A 125 -10.83 18.91 -17.76
CA ARG A 125 -10.92 18.05 -18.96
C ARG A 125 -10.34 16.66 -18.71
N ALA A 126 -9.14 16.60 -18.14
CA ALA A 126 -8.50 15.33 -17.80
C ALA A 126 -9.32 14.53 -16.76
N LYS A 127 -9.91 15.19 -15.76
CA LYS A 127 -10.79 14.56 -14.78
C LYS A 127 -12.07 14.00 -15.42
N ASP A 128 -12.74 14.78 -16.27
CA ASP A 128 -13.98 14.38 -16.93
C ASP A 128 -13.75 13.21 -17.90
N ARG A 129 -12.66 13.23 -18.67
CA ARG A 129 -12.22 12.09 -19.49
C ARG A 129 -11.99 10.83 -18.66
N ARG A 130 -11.24 10.95 -17.55
CA ARG A 130 -10.90 9.82 -16.68
C ARG A 130 -12.13 9.16 -16.06
N ARG A 131 -13.20 9.90 -15.78
CA ARG A 131 -14.44 9.32 -15.21
C ARG A 131 -15.01 8.19 -16.06
N ASN A 132 -14.88 8.30 -17.38
CA ASN A 132 -15.37 7.33 -18.35
C ASN A 132 -14.44 6.12 -18.57
N LEU A 133 -13.23 6.15 -18.01
CA LEU A 133 -12.33 5.00 -18.09
C LEU A 133 -12.82 3.87 -17.20
N GLN A 134 -12.79 2.66 -17.75
CA GLN A 134 -12.95 1.42 -17.01
C GLN A 134 -11.57 0.92 -16.58
N VAL A 135 -11.49 0.39 -15.36
CA VAL A 135 -10.26 -0.19 -14.80
C VAL A 135 -10.58 -1.56 -14.23
N SER A 136 -9.68 -2.51 -14.41
CA SER A 136 -9.86 -3.86 -13.88
C SER A 136 -9.79 -3.88 -12.36
N HIS A 137 -10.46 -4.86 -11.73
CA HIS A 137 -10.39 -5.08 -10.29
C HIS A 137 -8.94 -5.24 -9.81
N GLY A 138 -8.12 -6.03 -10.51
CA GLY A 138 -6.71 -6.21 -10.20
C GLY A 138 -5.90 -4.91 -10.23
N LYS A 139 -6.24 -3.98 -11.13
CA LYS A 139 -5.59 -2.66 -11.17
C LYS A 139 -5.95 -1.83 -9.95
N VAL A 140 -7.21 -1.84 -9.51
CA VAL A 140 -7.63 -1.14 -8.28
C VAL A 140 -6.97 -1.74 -7.04
N VAL A 141 -6.88 -3.08 -6.97
CA VAL A 141 -6.17 -3.81 -5.91
C VAL A 141 -4.69 -3.40 -5.85
N ALA A 142 -4.05 -3.18 -7.00
CA ALA A 142 -2.65 -2.77 -7.08
C ALA A 142 -2.37 -1.35 -6.55
N GLU A 143 -3.37 -0.45 -6.58
CA GLU A 143 -3.25 0.92 -6.05
C GLU A 143 -3.45 1.00 -4.52
N LEU A 144 -3.85 -0.10 -3.88
CA LEU A 144 -4.02 -0.17 -2.43
C LEU A 144 -2.70 -0.53 -1.74
N THR A 145 -2.27 0.30 -0.80
CA THR A 145 -1.03 0.10 -0.03
C THR A 145 -1.19 -0.93 1.09
N LEU A 146 -0.09 -1.46 1.61
CA LEU A 146 -0.04 -2.32 2.80
C LEU A 146 -0.93 -1.85 3.96
N TYR A 147 -1.02 -0.53 4.18
CA TYR A 147 -1.88 0.02 5.21
C TYR A 147 -3.34 -0.43 5.07
N PHE A 148 -3.88 -0.45 3.85
CA PHE A 148 -5.25 -0.92 3.62
C PHE A 148 -5.38 -2.40 4.01
N TRP A 149 -4.44 -3.24 3.56
CA TRP A 149 -4.49 -4.68 3.79
C TRP A 149 -4.33 -5.06 5.26
N LYS A 150 -3.38 -4.44 5.98
CA LYS A 150 -3.21 -4.69 7.43
C LYS A 150 -4.41 -4.23 8.26
N ARG A 151 -5.13 -3.19 7.83
CA ARG A 151 -6.32 -2.68 8.53
C ARG A 151 -7.47 -3.68 8.55
N LEU A 152 -7.54 -4.60 7.58
CA LEU A 152 -8.56 -5.66 7.56
C LEU A 152 -8.43 -6.66 8.72
N TYR A 153 -7.26 -6.68 9.36
CA TYR A 153 -7.00 -7.45 10.58
C TYR A 153 -7.23 -6.63 11.85
N GLY A 154 -7.81 -5.43 11.77
CA GLY A 154 -8.16 -4.63 12.94
C GLY A 154 -9.36 -5.18 13.73
N PRO A 155 -9.51 -4.82 15.03
CA PRO A 155 -10.64 -5.26 15.86
C PRO A 155 -12.01 -4.95 15.25
N GLU A 156 -12.11 -3.87 14.47
CA GLU A 156 -13.31 -3.45 13.76
C GLU A 156 -13.86 -4.44 12.73
N TYR A 157 -13.01 -5.36 12.27
CA TYR A 157 -13.30 -6.39 11.26
C TYR A 157 -13.24 -7.80 11.85
N GLU A 158 -13.16 -7.94 13.18
CA GLU A 158 -13.17 -9.23 13.88
C GLU A 158 -14.36 -10.11 13.45
N GLN A 159 -15.58 -9.57 13.54
CA GLN A 159 -16.79 -10.35 13.26
C GLN A 159 -17.08 -10.49 11.76
N THR A 160 -16.79 -9.45 10.97
CA THR A 160 -17.24 -9.36 9.57
C THR A 160 -16.25 -9.92 8.56
N LEU A 161 -14.94 -9.90 8.86
CA LEU A 161 -13.90 -10.44 7.97
C LEU A 161 -13.06 -11.53 8.63
N TRP A 162 -12.55 -11.31 9.84
CA TRP A 162 -11.63 -12.26 10.47
C TRP A 162 -12.28 -13.62 10.72
N ARG A 163 -13.37 -13.65 11.50
CA ARG A 163 -14.06 -14.89 11.89
C ARG A 163 -14.74 -15.60 10.72
N THR A 164 -15.12 -14.87 9.68
CA THR A 164 -15.87 -15.37 8.52
C THR A 164 -14.97 -15.80 7.37
N ALA A 165 -13.85 -15.12 7.17
CA ALA A 165 -13.03 -15.26 5.97
C ALA A 165 -11.53 -15.31 6.27
N LEU A 166 -10.96 -14.22 6.80
CA LEU A 166 -9.50 -14.04 6.83
C LEU A 166 -8.78 -15.05 7.70
N LYS A 167 -9.40 -15.59 8.76
CA LYS A 167 -8.76 -16.67 9.54
C LYS A 167 -8.46 -17.93 8.69
N ARG A 168 -9.12 -18.08 7.53
CA ARG A 168 -8.86 -19.19 6.59
C ARG A 168 -7.53 -19.04 5.85
N THR A 169 -6.95 -17.84 5.75
CA THR A 169 -5.63 -17.64 5.10
C THR A 169 -4.49 -18.29 5.87
N PHE A 170 -4.67 -18.56 7.16
CA PHE A 170 -3.63 -19.13 8.01
C PHE A 170 -3.86 -20.64 8.22
N PRO A 171 -2.82 -21.48 8.06
CA PRO A 171 -2.92 -22.91 8.35
C PRO A 171 -3.30 -23.17 9.81
N ASP A 172 -2.63 -22.49 10.75
CA ASP A 172 -2.91 -22.62 12.18
C ASP A 172 -4.21 -21.89 12.57
N LYS A 173 -5.17 -22.67 13.08
CA LYS A 173 -6.47 -22.18 13.52
C LYS A 173 -6.48 -21.72 14.98
N ALA A 174 -5.40 -21.92 15.74
CA ALA A 174 -5.25 -21.38 17.08
C ALA A 174 -4.95 -19.87 17.06
N LEU A 175 -4.35 -19.37 15.97
CA LEU A 175 -4.01 -17.95 15.81
C LEU A 175 -5.21 -17.03 16.07
N LYS A 176 -4.95 -15.97 16.83
CA LYS A 176 -5.89 -14.90 17.11
C LYS A 176 -5.61 -13.72 16.18
N ARG A 177 -6.66 -12.98 15.83
CA ARG A 177 -6.57 -11.78 14.99
C ARG A 177 -5.56 -10.78 15.54
N ALA A 178 -5.58 -10.59 16.87
CA ALA A 178 -4.72 -9.62 17.54
C ALA A 178 -3.22 -9.92 17.33
N GLU A 179 -2.84 -11.20 17.34
CA GLU A 179 -1.45 -11.64 17.12
C GLU A 179 -1.02 -11.30 15.70
N VAL A 180 -1.83 -11.68 14.71
CA VAL A 180 -1.59 -11.34 13.29
C VAL A 180 -1.51 -9.82 13.09
N ALA A 181 -2.42 -9.07 13.71
CA ALA A 181 -2.47 -7.62 13.59
C ALA A 181 -1.19 -6.94 14.12
N VAL A 182 -0.61 -7.45 15.22
CA VAL A 182 0.66 -6.95 15.77
C VAL A 182 1.81 -7.20 14.80
N GLN A 183 1.89 -8.40 14.21
CA GLN A 183 2.97 -8.71 13.26
C GLN A 183 2.87 -7.86 11.98
N LEU A 184 1.66 -7.71 11.43
CA LEU A 184 1.43 -6.83 10.28
C LEU A 184 1.73 -5.36 10.59
N GLU A 185 1.55 -4.91 11.84
CA GLU A 185 1.91 -3.56 12.27
C GLU A 185 3.44 -3.37 12.29
N HIS A 186 4.21 -4.34 12.79
CA HIS A 186 5.68 -4.28 12.75
C HIS A 186 6.20 -4.14 11.32
N ILE A 187 5.68 -4.96 10.40
CA ILE A 187 6.04 -4.91 8.97
C ILE A 187 5.66 -3.57 8.36
N TYR A 188 4.45 -3.07 8.63
CA TYR A 188 3.97 -1.78 8.13
C TYR A 188 4.85 -0.62 8.61
N GLN A 189 5.17 -0.55 9.90
CA GLN A 189 5.99 0.52 10.46
C GLN A 189 7.40 0.52 9.87
N SER A 190 8.03 -0.66 9.75
CA SER A 190 9.36 -0.78 9.17
C SER A 190 9.36 -0.40 7.70
N ARG A 191 8.40 -0.89 6.90
CA ARG A 191 8.27 -0.48 5.50
C ARG A 191 8.07 1.04 5.37
N ASN A 192 7.23 1.64 6.22
CA ASN A 192 6.97 3.08 6.16
C ASN A 192 8.24 3.89 6.46
N ARG A 193 9.03 3.49 7.46
CA ARG A 193 10.32 4.12 7.77
C ARG A 193 11.31 4.01 6.63
N LEU A 194 11.46 2.81 6.06
CA LEU A 194 12.35 2.58 4.92
C LEU A 194 11.97 3.45 3.72
N ALA A 195 10.66 3.65 3.47
CA ALA A 195 10.17 4.52 2.40
C ALA A 195 10.46 6.02 2.67
N HIS A 196 10.67 6.41 3.92
CA HIS A 196 11.13 7.73 4.33
C HIS A 196 12.65 7.82 4.48
N HIS A 197 13.39 6.79 4.04
CA HIS A 197 14.84 6.69 4.20
C HIS A 197 15.28 6.83 5.67
N GLU A 198 14.48 6.26 6.58
CA GLU A 198 14.80 6.17 7.99
C GLU A 198 15.34 4.77 8.34
N PRO A 199 16.32 4.69 9.25
CA PRO A 199 16.91 3.41 9.64
C PRO A 199 15.92 2.53 10.42
N VAL A 200 16.07 1.21 10.22
CA VAL A 200 15.39 0.13 10.96
C VAL A 200 16.46 -0.72 11.64
N LEU A 201 16.76 -0.41 12.90
CA LEU A 201 17.85 -1.00 13.66
C LEU A 201 17.38 -1.55 15.02
N HIS A 202 18.25 -2.32 15.68
CA HIS A 202 18.08 -2.86 17.03
C HIS A 202 16.75 -3.63 17.20
N LYS A 203 15.97 -3.31 18.24
CA LYS A 203 14.68 -3.93 18.52
C LYS A 203 13.75 -3.91 17.31
N ARG A 204 13.72 -2.80 16.55
CA ARG A 204 12.83 -2.70 15.38
C ARG A 204 13.24 -3.67 14.28
N PHE A 205 14.54 -3.85 14.07
CA PHE A 205 15.04 -4.86 13.14
C PHE A 205 14.62 -6.26 13.59
N ALA A 206 14.86 -6.61 14.85
CA ALA A 206 14.47 -7.91 15.41
C ALA A 206 12.95 -8.16 15.32
N ASP A 207 12.13 -7.18 15.70
CA ASP A 207 10.67 -7.25 15.59
C ASP A 207 10.22 -7.43 14.12
N THR A 208 10.92 -6.79 13.16
CA THR A 208 10.59 -6.90 11.74
C THR A 208 10.91 -8.28 11.20
N VAL A 209 12.09 -8.82 11.54
CA VAL A 209 12.50 -10.16 11.12
C VAL A 209 11.54 -11.20 11.70
N ALA A 210 11.26 -11.16 13.00
CA ALA A 210 10.32 -12.06 13.65
C ALA A 210 8.90 -11.96 13.05
N ALA A 211 8.45 -10.73 12.71
CA ALA A 211 7.16 -10.54 12.06
C ALA A 211 7.12 -11.09 10.64
N VAL A 212 8.21 -10.96 9.88
CA VAL A 212 8.34 -11.56 8.54
C VAL A 212 8.32 -13.08 8.63
N GLU A 213 9.09 -13.67 9.55
CA GLU A 213 9.12 -15.12 9.78
C GLU A 213 7.75 -15.67 10.21
N PHE A 214 6.98 -14.88 10.97
CA PHE A 214 5.63 -15.27 11.37
C PHE A 214 4.63 -15.33 10.21
N VAL A 215 4.77 -14.46 9.20
CA VAL A 215 3.80 -14.35 8.08
C VAL A 215 4.25 -15.06 6.81
N ALA A 216 5.50 -15.50 6.72
CA ALA A 216 6.07 -16.25 5.60
C ALA A 216 5.64 -17.72 5.65
#